data_AF-B6HNC3-F1
#
_entry.id   AF-B6HNC3-F1
#
_cell.length_a   1.000
_cell.length_b   1.000
_cell.length_c   1.000
_cell.angle_alpha   90.00
_cell.angle_beta   90.00
_cell.angle_gamma   90.00
#
_symmetry.space_group_name_H-M   'P 1'
#
loop_
_entity.id
_entity.type
_entity.pdbx_description
1 polymer ?
#
loop_
_entity_poly.entity_id
_entity_poly.type
_entity_poly.pdbx_seq_one_letter_code
_entity_poly.pdbx_strand_id
1 'polypeptide(L)'
;MSLTALSATLANTLEALGASLHNVLTRVKSYPQTYPAIDLAYSPADPLRKPVILQLPSNGLRLRFDGPDQRLRLIEVLDFSRVNLVYKNQEVLKGGKSAEQPLSSHGPSFRHVYNRLFGPSYPGEYVPPSDPQSPYGTYVLSYPGVAFSFPLQHSAWSDQCDFVALLSSSAALPATSMSIFQGSSWPEVRAKLFTQQAQYPRSSALIGKSRESLADEIEEWHVLGAGKLEVVRRTGSPLYITLGETTPQDLIADFGPPDAIYRKNDRRISIHRAAGGGDLHLSPSPGRGIEIPDGDHSSTNSITDDSDEEMTTLNIGDPTSLPAECFFNYFHHGFDAFISYPTTPGPAFPASGRPDPSPQPPSSQLTVTKIILHGNVPGSYPFNRHRRSRWLIPLDESGDCLTSESPYDEVSERLRTTWKGSYASPAEERALQRPMVLNRGWGESPESSVEFLGGWEETTAKGPRGGADGQDGGLGNTELFGFPGLLFEVLKNGAVSCLTVY
;
A
#
# COMPACT_ATOMS: atom_id res chain seq x y z
N MET A 1 -19.89 13.43 10.57
CA MET A 1 -19.08 14.66 10.72
C MET A 1 -17.73 14.43 10.06
N SER A 2 -16.99 15.46 9.65
CA SER A 2 -15.59 15.30 9.26
C SER A 2 -14.70 15.16 10.51
N LEU A 3 -13.55 14.49 10.39
CA LEU A 3 -12.56 14.41 11.48
C LEU A 3 -11.98 15.78 11.87
N THR A 4 -12.13 16.81 11.03
CA THR A 4 -11.60 18.17 11.24
C THR A 4 -12.08 18.85 12.54
N ALA A 5 -13.08 18.33 13.24
CA ALA A 5 -13.50 18.82 14.56
C ALA A 5 -12.69 18.23 15.74
N LEU A 6 -12.03 17.07 15.55
CA LEU A 6 -11.09 16.45 16.49
C LEU A 6 -9.66 16.87 16.12
N SER A 7 -9.28 18.09 16.49
CA SER A 7 -7.91 18.61 16.40
C SER A 7 -7.01 17.99 17.48
N ALA A 8 -6.86 16.67 17.44
CA ALA A 8 -5.73 16.01 18.06
C ALA A 8 -4.45 16.32 17.27
N THR A 9 -3.27 16.07 17.86
CA THR A 9 -2.00 16.07 17.09
C THR A 9 -2.06 15.08 15.91
N LEU A 10 -2.93 14.06 16.01
CA LEU A 10 -3.33 13.17 14.92
C LEU A 10 -3.69 13.93 13.63
N ALA A 11 -4.45 15.01 13.68
CA ALA A 11 -4.99 15.68 12.49
C ALA A 11 -3.91 16.26 11.56
N ASN A 12 -2.71 16.52 12.10
CA ASN A 12 -1.56 17.01 11.34
C ASN A 12 -0.56 15.90 10.96
N THR A 13 -0.72 14.67 11.46
CA THR A 13 0.33 13.61 11.39
C THR A 13 -0.17 12.23 10.97
N LEU A 14 -1.43 11.89 11.25
CA LEU A 14 -2.10 10.65 10.86
C LEU A 14 -3.32 10.96 9.98
N GLU A 15 -3.49 10.19 8.91
CA GLU A 15 -4.46 10.50 7.87
C GLU A 15 -5.92 10.27 8.31
N ALA A 16 -6.85 10.89 7.58
CA ALA A 16 -8.29 10.73 7.81
C ALA A 16 -8.76 9.29 7.55
N LEU A 17 -9.93 8.93 8.09
CA LEU A 17 -10.64 7.71 7.69
C LEU A 17 -10.80 7.65 6.17
N GLY A 18 -10.60 6.45 5.62
CA GLY A 18 -10.47 6.21 4.18
C GLY A 18 -9.03 6.12 3.69
N ALA A 19 -8.04 6.68 4.39
CA ALA A 19 -6.63 6.67 4.00
C ALA A 19 -6.07 5.27 3.68
N SER A 20 -5.14 5.19 2.72
CA SER A 20 -4.52 3.92 2.33
C SER A 20 -3.48 3.43 3.36
N LEU A 21 -3.40 2.11 3.53
CA LEU A 21 -2.38 1.46 4.36
C LEU A 21 -0.97 1.83 3.93
N HIS A 22 -0.74 1.98 2.62
CA HIS A 22 0.53 2.44 2.08
C HIS A 22 0.84 3.87 2.55
N ASN A 23 -0.08 4.83 2.33
CA ASN A 23 0.13 6.23 2.71
C ASN A 23 0.40 6.38 4.22
N VAL A 24 -0.42 5.70 5.05
CA VAL A 24 -0.31 5.78 6.51
C VAL A 24 1.00 5.14 6.99
N LEU A 25 1.38 3.95 6.51
CA LEU A 25 2.65 3.33 6.89
C LEU A 25 3.85 4.16 6.42
N THR A 26 3.84 4.67 5.19
CA THR A 26 4.90 5.53 4.66
C THR A 26 5.07 6.80 5.50
N ARG A 27 3.96 7.46 5.90
CA ARG A 27 4.01 8.64 6.78
C ARG A 27 4.43 8.33 8.21
N VAL A 28 3.96 7.23 8.81
CA VAL A 28 4.39 6.82 10.15
C VAL A 28 5.89 6.52 10.16
N LYS A 29 6.38 5.81 9.14
CA LYS A 29 7.81 5.52 8.96
C LYS A 29 8.68 6.76 8.73
N SER A 30 8.15 7.83 8.12
CA SER A 30 8.92 9.08 7.93
C SER A 30 9.08 9.92 9.20
N TYR A 31 8.40 9.59 10.30
CA TYR A 31 8.51 10.29 11.58
C TYR A 31 8.89 9.33 12.74
N PRO A 32 10.06 8.68 12.72
CA PRO A 32 10.45 7.67 13.71
C PRO A 32 10.59 8.24 15.14
N GLN A 33 10.86 9.54 15.28
CA GLN A 33 10.87 10.23 16.59
C GLN A 33 9.46 10.41 17.18
N THR A 34 8.43 10.46 16.32
CA THR A 34 7.02 10.55 16.73
C THR A 34 6.39 9.16 16.90
N TYR A 35 6.84 8.18 16.10
CA TYR A 35 6.35 6.80 16.07
C TYR A 35 7.51 5.79 16.23
N PRO A 36 8.18 5.74 17.40
CA PRO A 36 9.37 4.90 17.61
C PRO A 36 9.06 3.39 17.72
N ALA A 37 7.77 3.00 17.71
CA ALA A 37 7.33 1.61 17.67
C ALA A 37 6.12 1.49 16.74
N ILE A 38 6.14 0.50 15.85
CA ILE A 38 5.21 0.32 14.73
C ILE A 38 4.92 -1.18 14.60
N ASP A 39 3.87 -1.68 15.27
CA ASP A 39 3.53 -3.11 15.22
C ASP A 39 2.46 -3.36 14.15
N LEU A 40 2.68 -4.35 13.28
CA LEU A 40 1.73 -4.73 12.24
C LEU A 40 1.22 -6.17 12.45
N ALA A 41 -0.09 -6.33 12.53
CA ALA A 41 -0.75 -7.64 12.60
C ALA A 41 -1.74 -7.82 11.45
N TYR A 42 -1.71 -9.01 10.85
CA TYR A 42 -2.54 -9.41 9.71
C TYR A 42 -2.81 -10.93 9.78
N SER A 43 -3.72 -11.45 8.96
CA SER A 43 -3.89 -12.91 8.84
C SER A 43 -2.90 -13.48 7.82
N PRO A 44 -1.99 -14.40 8.18
CA PRO A 44 -1.09 -15.03 7.22
C PRO A 44 -1.81 -15.93 6.20
N ALA A 45 -3.03 -16.41 6.52
CA ALA A 45 -3.85 -17.23 5.62
C ALA A 45 -4.79 -16.39 4.73
N ASP A 46 -5.20 -15.20 5.19
CA ASP A 46 -6.17 -14.34 4.51
C ASP A 46 -5.69 -12.87 4.42
N PRO A 47 -4.44 -12.57 3.97
CA PRO A 47 -3.84 -11.23 4.10
C PRO A 47 -4.56 -10.14 3.29
N LEU A 48 -5.41 -10.54 2.35
CA LEU A 48 -6.20 -9.66 1.47
C LEU A 48 -7.71 -9.65 1.80
N ARG A 49 -8.16 -10.49 2.74
CA ARG A 49 -9.59 -10.65 3.08
C ARG A 49 -9.91 -10.26 4.52
N LYS A 50 -8.96 -10.40 5.45
CA LYS A 50 -9.13 -9.96 6.86
C LYS A 50 -8.56 -8.55 7.07
N PRO A 51 -9.05 -7.80 8.07
CA PRO A 51 -8.51 -6.49 8.42
C PRO A 51 -7.01 -6.52 8.76
N VAL A 52 -6.27 -5.50 8.32
CA VAL A 52 -4.89 -5.26 8.74
C VAL A 52 -4.89 -4.30 9.93
N ILE A 53 -4.10 -4.58 10.96
CA ILE A 53 -4.02 -3.83 12.20
C ILE A 53 -2.62 -3.22 12.33
N LEU A 54 -2.56 -1.89 12.43
CA LEU A 54 -1.36 -1.12 12.77
C LEU A 54 -1.50 -0.62 14.21
N GLN A 55 -0.56 -0.95 15.08
CA GLN A 55 -0.50 -0.45 16.46
C GLN A 55 0.69 0.49 16.61
N LEU A 56 0.44 1.60 17.31
CA LEU A 56 1.45 2.61 17.64
C LEU A 56 1.50 2.68 19.17
N PRO A 57 2.12 1.69 19.85
CA PRO A 57 1.99 1.50 21.30
C PRO A 57 2.56 2.69 22.09
N SER A 58 3.60 3.34 21.58
CA SER A 58 4.18 4.57 22.16
C SER A 58 3.21 5.76 22.15
N ASN A 59 2.22 5.76 21.26
CA ASN A 59 1.23 6.81 21.08
C ASN A 59 -0.16 6.42 21.61
N GLY A 60 -0.34 5.17 22.07
CA GLY A 60 -1.62 4.68 22.58
C GLY A 60 -2.69 4.46 21.50
N LEU A 61 -2.30 4.21 20.24
CA LEU A 61 -3.21 4.15 19.09
C LEU A 61 -3.24 2.77 18.44
N ARG A 62 -4.40 2.40 17.90
CA ARG A 62 -4.57 1.26 16.98
C ARG A 62 -5.39 1.69 15.77
N LEU A 63 -4.80 1.58 14.59
CA LEU A 63 -5.40 1.90 13.29
C LEU A 63 -5.75 0.59 12.59
N ARG A 64 -6.95 0.50 12.01
CA ARG A 64 -7.43 -0.74 11.38
C ARG A 64 -7.97 -0.48 9.99
N PHE A 65 -7.42 -1.24 9.06
CA PHE A 65 -7.70 -1.19 7.63
C PHE A 65 -8.55 -2.41 7.27
N ASP A 66 -9.40 -2.31 6.24
CA ASP A 66 -9.98 -3.52 5.64
C ASP A 66 -8.93 -4.34 4.86
N GLY A 67 -9.28 -5.56 4.47
CA GLY A 67 -8.41 -6.42 3.66
C GLY A 67 -8.35 -5.99 2.18
N PRO A 68 -9.50 -5.89 1.48
CA PRO A 68 -9.52 -5.69 0.03
C PRO A 68 -9.00 -4.34 -0.43
N ASP A 69 -9.49 -3.23 0.12
CA ASP A 69 -9.08 -1.88 -0.33
C ASP A 69 -7.88 -1.35 0.49
N GLN A 70 -7.57 -1.98 1.62
CA GLN A 70 -6.54 -1.56 2.58
C GLN A 70 -6.72 -0.12 3.06
N ARG A 71 -7.96 0.23 3.45
CA ARG A 71 -8.36 1.59 3.85
C ARG A 71 -8.71 1.70 5.31
N LEU A 72 -8.26 2.78 5.94
CA LEU A 72 -8.42 3.07 7.35
C LEU A 72 -9.92 3.20 7.71
N ARG A 73 -10.51 2.15 8.28
CA ARG A 73 -11.94 2.09 8.64
C ARG A 73 -12.21 2.46 10.09
N LEU A 74 -11.21 2.30 10.96
CA LEU A 74 -11.30 2.58 12.39
C LEU A 74 -9.96 3.10 12.93
N ILE A 75 -10.04 4.16 13.73
CA ILE A 75 -8.93 4.64 14.57
C ILE A 75 -9.38 4.47 16.03
N GLU A 76 -8.61 3.73 16.82
CA GLU A 76 -8.88 3.47 18.24
C GLU A 76 -7.79 4.15 19.09
N VAL A 77 -8.20 4.95 20.07
CA VAL A 77 -7.34 5.39 21.18
C VAL A 77 -7.51 4.39 22.31
N LEU A 78 -6.41 3.78 22.73
CA LEU A 78 -6.32 2.74 23.76
C LEU A 78 -5.61 3.23 25.03
N ASP A 79 -4.85 4.34 24.95
CA ASP A 79 -4.29 5.04 26.11
C ASP A 79 -4.36 6.55 25.87
N PHE A 80 -5.26 7.24 26.59
CA PHE A 80 -5.47 8.67 26.44
C PHE A 80 -4.31 9.52 27.00
N SER A 81 -3.37 8.94 27.75
CA SER A 81 -2.20 9.66 28.25
C SER A 81 -1.08 9.80 27.21
N ARG A 82 -1.08 8.98 26.16
CA ARG A 82 -0.03 8.94 25.11
C ARG A 82 -0.36 9.77 23.86
N VAL A 83 -1.55 10.37 23.79
CA VAL A 83 -1.98 11.20 22.67
C VAL A 83 -2.73 12.44 23.16
N ASN A 84 -2.30 13.63 22.72
CA ASN A 84 -3.07 14.85 22.96
C ASN A 84 -4.23 14.94 21.95
N LEU A 85 -5.45 14.99 22.49
CA LEU A 85 -6.71 15.01 21.76
C LEU A 85 -7.50 16.27 22.13
N VAL A 86 -7.85 17.11 21.16
CA VAL A 86 -8.69 18.29 21.37
C VAL A 86 -9.93 18.22 20.48
N TYR A 87 -11.12 18.43 21.03
CA TYR A 87 -12.39 18.54 20.30
C TYR A 87 -12.96 19.95 20.50
N LYS A 88 -13.18 20.71 19.42
CA LYS A 88 -13.73 22.08 19.47
C LYS A 88 -13.03 22.96 20.54
N ASN A 89 -11.69 22.97 20.53
CA ASN A 89 -10.83 23.68 21.48
C ASN A 89 -10.95 23.24 22.97
N GLN A 90 -11.51 22.07 23.25
CA GLN A 90 -11.52 21.44 24.58
C GLN A 90 -10.71 20.13 24.58
N GLU A 91 -9.84 19.94 25.55
CA GLU A 91 -9.09 18.68 25.72
C GLU A 91 -10.06 17.50 26.00
N VAL A 92 -9.89 16.39 25.29
CA VAL A 92 -10.72 15.19 25.49
C VAL A 92 -10.40 14.56 26.84
N LEU A 93 -9.12 14.37 27.18
CA LEU A 93 -8.66 14.11 28.54
C LEU A 93 -8.27 15.45 29.19
N LYS A 94 -8.83 15.77 30.36
CA LYS A 94 -8.45 17.02 31.07
C LYS A 94 -7.01 16.93 31.58
N GLY A 95 -6.19 17.93 31.27
CA GLY A 95 -4.87 18.08 31.87
C GLY A 95 -4.92 18.19 33.40
N GLY A 96 -4.37 17.19 34.09
CA GLY A 96 -4.36 17.12 35.55
C GLY A 96 -3.39 18.12 36.19
N LYS A 97 -3.83 19.35 36.45
CA LYS A 97 -3.06 20.38 37.18
C LYS A 97 -2.99 20.12 38.70
N SER A 98 -2.82 18.86 39.11
CA SER A 98 -2.85 18.43 40.52
C SER A 98 -2.00 17.17 40.70
N ALA A 99 -0.81 17.31 41.28
CA ALA A 99 0.21 16.25 41.37
C ALA A 99 -0.08 15.14 42.40
N GLU A 100 -1.34 15.00 42.83
CA GLU A 100 -1.75 14.12 43.95
C GLU A 100 -2.95 13.21 43.61
N GLN A 101 -3.45 13.20 42.37
CA GLN A 101 -4.45 12.20 41.96
C GLN A 101 -3.75 10.86 41.63
N PRO A 102 -4.27 9.72 42.14
CA PRO A 102 -3.67 8.41 41.89
C PRO A 102 -3.75 8.01 40.42
N LEU A 103 -2.86 7.08 40.03
CA LEU A 103 -2.55 6.62 38.67
C LEU A 103 -3.68 5.83 37.97
N SER A 104 -4.95 6.15 38.22
CA SER A 104 -6.10 5.28 37.89
C SER A 104 -7.09 5.84 36.85
N SER A 105 -7.02 7.11 36.45
CA SER A 105 -7.91 7.69 35.44
C SER A 105 -7.26 7.73 34.05
N HIS A 106 -7.15 6.56 33.40
CA HIS A 106 -6.53 6.41 32.07
C HIS A 106 -7.31 7.02 30.89
N GLY A 107 -8.44 7.72 31.14
CA GLY A 107 -9.26 8.33 30.11
C GLY A 107 -10.36 9.23 30.68
N PRO A 108 -11.21 9.84 29.82
CA PRO A 108 -12.21 10.81 30.21
C PRO A 108 -13.40 10.20 30.96
N SER A 109 -13.93 10.91 31.96
CA SER A 109 -15.17 10.50 32.64
C SER A 109 -16.40 10.82 31.79
N PHE A 110 -17.46 10.03 31.94
CA PHE A 110 -18.74 10.22 31.25
C PHE A 110 -19.25 11.67 31.35
N ARG A 111 -19.21 12.25 32.56
CA ARG A 111 -19.66 13.63 32.79
C ARG A 111 -18.87 14.68 31.99
N HIS A 112 -17.63 14.41 31.57
CA HIS A 112 -16.86 15.30 30.69
C HIS A 112 -17.26 15.11 29.22
N VAL A 113 -17.32 13.86 28.75
CA VAL A 113 -17.78 13.53 27.39
C VAL A 113 -19.18 14.11 27.12
N TYR A 114 -20.11 13.86 28.04
CA TYR A 114 -21.53 14.23 27.93
C TYR A 114 -21.79 15.73 28.14
N ASN A 115 -21.25 16.35 29.20
CA ASN A 115 -21.60 17.75 29.55
C ASN A 115 -20.65 18.82 28.99
N ARG A 116 -19.52 18.44 28.37
CA ARG A 116 -18.51 19.41 27.89
C ARG A 116 -18.14 19.20 26.42
N LEU A 117 -17.90 17.97 26.00
CA LEU A 117 -17.43 17.68 24.65
C LEU A 117 -18.59 17.58 23.63
N PHE A 118 -19.45 16.55 23.76
CA PHE A 118 -20.37 16.15 22.69
C PHE A 118 -21.85 16.49 22.96
N GLY A 119 -22.25 16.64 24.23
CA GLY A 119 -23.64 16.90 24.60
C GLY A 119 -24.45 15.62 24.85
N PRO A 120 -25.78 15.75 24.97
CA PRO A 120 -26.70 14.62 25.06
C PRO A 120 -26.56 13.64 23.88
N SER A 121 -26.86 12.37 24.14
CA SER A 121 -26.97 11.33 23.11
C SER A 121 -28.12 10.38 23.42
N TYR A 122 -28.41 9.49 22.47
CA TYR A 122 -29.26 8.33 22.71
C TYR A 122 -28.54 7.30 23.59
N PRO A 123 -29.27 6.34 24.21
CA PRO A 123 -28.65 5.19 24.87
C PRO A 123 -27.66 4.46 23.94
N GLY A 124 -26.51 4.11 24.51
CA GLY A 124 -25.48 3.28 23.88
C GLY A 124 -25.75 1.78 24.01
N GLU A 125 -24.76 0.98 23.60
CA GLU A 125 -24.81 -0.48 23.73
C GLU A 125 -24.10 -0.94 25.01
N TYR A 126 -24.72 -1.82 25.79
CA TYR A 126 -24.03 -2.57 26.84
C TYR A 126 -23.58 -3.95 26.34
N VAL A 127 -22.30 -4.27 26.59
CA VAL A 127 -21.71 -5.58 26.35
C VAL A 127 -21.37 -6.20 27.71
N PRO A 128 -21.89 -7.40 28.06
CA PRO A 128 -21.59 -8.05 29.34
C PRO A 128 -20.11 -8.48 29.45
N PRO A 129 -19.64 -8.84 30.66
CA PRO A 129 -18.27 -9.32 30.85
C PRO A 129 -17.98 -10.57 29.98
N SER A 130 -16.89 -10.55 29.21
CA SER A 130 -16.43 -11.72 28.44
C SER A 130 -15.80 -12.81 29.31
N ASP A 131 -15.27 -12.42 30.48
CA ASP A 131 -14.81 -13.32 31.53
C ASP A 131 -15.83 -13.28 32.68
N PRO A 132 -16.45 -14.41 33.06
CA PRO A 132 -17.38 -14.48 34.20
C PRO A 132 -16.78 -14.07 35.56
N GLN A 133 -15.46 -14.00 35.71
CA GLN A 133 -14.80 -13.46 36.91
C GLN A 133 -14.74 -11.92 36.92
N SER A 134 -14.92 -11.25 35.77
CA SER A 134 -14.91 -9.78 35.70
C SER A 134 -16.24 -9.19 36.19
N PRO A 135 -16.24 -8.34 37.23
CA PRO A 135 -17.45 -7.63 37.65
C PRO A 135 -17.83 -6.48 36.71
N TYR A 136 -17.03 -6.18 35.68
CA TYR A 136 -17.25 -5.10 34.71
C TYR A 136 -17.57 -5.65 33.31
N GLY A 137 -18.68 -5.18 32.75
CA GLY A 137 -18.91 -5.18 31.30
C GLY A 137 -18.49 -3.84 30.69
N THR A 138 -18.77 -3.64 29.39
CA THR A 138 -18.45 -2.40 28.68
C THR A 138 -19.72 -1.72 28.20
N TYR A 139 -19.95 -0.48 28.60
CA TYR A 139 -20.97 0.39 28.00
C TYR A 139 -20.34 1.27 26.92
N VAL A 140 -20.81 1.16 25.69
CA VAL A 140 -20.32 1.91 24.53
C VAL A 140 -21.28 3.06 24.23
N LEU A 141 -20.95 4.25 24.72
CA LEU A 141 -21.68 5.48 24.43
C LEU A 141 -21.28 5.98 23.03
N SER A 142 -22.26 6.14 22.13
CA SER A 142 -22.01 6.54 20.74
C SER A 142 -22.48 7.96 20.43
N TYR A 143 -21.78 8.58 19.48
CA TYR A 143 -22.12 9.79 18.75
C TYR A 143 -21.83 9.58 17.25
N PRO A 144 -22.23 10.50 16.33
CA PRO A 144 -21.93 10.39 14.90
C PRO A 144 -20.42 10.42 14.59
N GLY A 145 -19.87 9.23 14.32
CA GLY A 145 -18.48 8.99 13.96
C GLY A 145 -17.51 8.80 15.12
N VAL A 146 -17.98 8.79 16.37
CA VAL A 146 -17.13 8.53 17.55
C VAL A 146 -17.90 7.81 18.66
N ALA A 147 -17.25 6.90 19.38
CA ALA A 147 -17.80 6.23 20.55
C ALA A 147 -16.77 6.07 21.66
N PHE A 148 -17.24 6.00 22.91
CA PHE A 148 -16.43 5.86 24.12
C PHE A 148 -16.83 4.60 24.89
N SER A 149 -15.84 3.80 25.27
CA SER A 149 -16.02 2.53 26.00
C SER A 149 -15.81 2.76 27.50
N PHE A 150 -16.87 2.71 28.29
CA PHE A 150 -16.83 2.86 29.74
C PHE A 150 -16.98 1.48 30.42
N PRO A 151 -16.04 1.06 31.29
CA PRO A 151 -16.26 -0.10 32.15
C PRO A 151 -17.41 0.16 33.11
N LEU A 152 -18.39 -0.74 33.17
CA LEU A 152 -19.62 -0.61 33.95
C LEU A 152 -19.89 -1.88 34.76
N GLN A 153 -20.11 -1.72 36.07
CA GLN A 153 -20.42 -2.83 36.98
C GLN A 153 -21.64 -3.61 36.48
N HIS A 154 -21.46 -4.90 36.22
CA HIS A 154 -22.48 -5.77 35.63
C HIS A 154 -23.72 -5.90 36.52
N SER A 155 -23.53 -5.96 37.85
CA SER A 155 -24.59 -5.97 38.85
C SER A 155 -25.43 -4.67 38.93
N ALA A 156 -25.00 -3.59 38.29
CA ALA A 156 -25.70 -2.32 38.22
C ALA A 156 -26.39 -2.05 36.87
N TRP A 157 -26.23 -2.95 35.88
CA TRP A 157 -26.88 -2.84 34.58
C TRP A 157 -28.32 -3.35 34.60
N SER A 158 -29.22 -2.66 33.91
CA SER A 158 -30.48 -3.23 33.41
C SER A 158 -30.97 -2.43 32.20
N ASP A 159 -31.73 -3.06 31.31
CA ASP A 159 -32.21 -2.43 30.06
C ASP A 159 -33.27 -1.32 30.30
N GLN A 160 -33.67 -1.12 31.55
CA GLN A 160 -34.63 -0.10 32.01
C GLN A 160 -33.95 1.05 32.78
N CYS A 161 -32.62 1.04 32.92
CA CYS A 161 -31.91 2.06 33.70
C CYS A 161 -31.81 3.41 32.98
N ASP A 162 -31.81 4.51 33.74
CA ASP A 162 -31.32 5.79 33.23
C ASP A 162 -29.80 5.70 33.09
N PHE A 163 -29.34 5.53 31.84
CA PHE A 163 -27.91 5.44 31.52
C PHE A 163 -27.13 6.71 31.88
N VAL A 164 -27.77 7.89 31.90
CA VAL A 164 -27.13 9.16 32.26
C VAL A 164 -26.87 9.20 33.77
N ALA A 165 -27.83 8.76 34.57
CA ALA A 165 -27.65 8.59 36.01
C ALA A 165 -26.62 7.49 36.32
N LEU A 166 -26.71 6.33 35.65
CA LEU A 166 -25.84 5.18 35.87
C LEU A 166 -24.37 5.48 35.53
N LEU A 167 -24.10 6.04 34.34
CA LEU A 167 -22.74 6.45 33.94
C LEU A 167 -22.23 7.70 34.69
N SER A 168 -23.12 8.44 35.36
CA SER A 168 -22.74 9.51 36.29
C SER A 168 -22.45 9.02 37.72
N SER A 169 -22.71 7.76 38.03
CA SER A 169 -22.50 7.15 39.35
C SER A 169 -21.10 6.52 39.51
N SER A 170 -20.82 5.95 40.68
CA SER A 170 -19.61 5.16 40.94
C SER A 170 -19.63 3.74 40.32
N ALA A 171 -20.74 3.32 39.70
CA ALA A 171 -20.82 2.03 38.99
C ALA A 171 -20.05 2.03 37.65
N ALA A 172 -19.79 3.22 37.09
CA ALA A 172 -19.04 3.39 35.85
C ALA A 172 -17.65 3.99 36.11
N LEU A 173 -16.63 3.41 35.46
CA LEU A 173 -15.27 3.94 35.45
C LEU A 173 -15.08 4.91 34.27
N PRO A 174 -14.01 5.73 34.25
CA PRO A 174 -13.67 6.55 33.08
C PRO A 174 -13.44 5.69 31.83
N ALA A 175 -13.59 6.30 30.64
CA ALA A 175 -13.48 5.57 29.38
C ALA A 175 -12.09 4.95 29.20
N THR A 176 -12.04 3.66 28.85
CA THR A 176 -10.79 2.94 28.58
C THR A 176 -10.38 2.99 27.12
N SER A 177 -11.32 3.26 26.20
CA SER A 177 -11.00 3.52 24.79
C SER A 177 -11.98 4.48 24.12
N MET A 178 -11.51 5.11 23.03
CA MET A 178 -12.34 5.88 22.10
C MET A 178 -12.15 5.32 20.68
N SER A 179 -13.26 5.07 19.99
CA SER A 179 -13.29 4.61 18.60
C SER A 179 -13.75 5.74 17.68
N ILE A 180 -13.01 6.04 16.61
CA ILE A 180 -13.35 7.01 15.57
C ILE A 180 -13.61 6.26 14.26
N PHE A 181 -14.81 6.40 13.69
CA PHE A 181 -15.32 5.59 12.58
C PHE A 181 -16.21 6.39 11.62
N GLN A 182 -16.57 5.81 10.47
CA GLN A 182 -17.52 6.41 9.55
C GLN A 182 -18.94 5.86 9.77
N GLY A 183 -19.84 6.69 10.32
CA GLY A 183 -21.29 6.43 10.38
C GLY A 183 -22.04 7.20 11.47
N SER A 184 -23.32 6.87 11.63
CA SER A 184 -24.28 7.49 12.55
C SER A 184 -24.10 7.05 14.01
N SER A 185 -23.89 5.75 14.24
CA SER A 185 -23.63 5.20 15.57
C SER A 185 -22.78 3.93 15.51
N TRP A 186 -22.16 3.56 16.63
CA TRP A 186 -21.33 2.35 16.75
C TRP A 186 -22.10 1.04 16.46
N PRO A 187 -23.31 0.80 17.02
CA PRO A 187 -24.08 -0.42 16.74
C PRO A 187 -24.41 -0.60 15.26
N GLU A 188 -24.72 0.49 14.54
CA GLU A 188 -25.02 0.48 13.11
C GLU A 188 -23.83 0.13 12.21
N VAL A 189 -22.59 0.45 12.63
CA VAL A 189 -21.39 0.29 11.80
C VAL A 189 -20.57 -0.94 12.14
N ARG A 190 -20.49 -1.34 13.41
CA ARG A 190 -19.48 -2.32 13.88
C ARG A 190 -19.47 -3.64 13.11
N ALA A 191 -20.64 -4.12 12.69
CA ALA A 191 -20.81 -5.39 11.97
C ALA A 191 -20.43 -5.29 10.48
N LYS A 192 -20.46 -4.08 9.89
CA LYS A 192 -20.16 -3.81 8.48
C LYS A 192 -18.89 -2.99 8.26
N LEU A 193 -18.16 -2.66 9.34
CA LEU A 193 -17.09 -1.66 9.36
C LEU A 193 -15.96 -1.94 8.35
N PHE A 194 -15.63 -3.22 8.17
CA PHE A 194 -14.57 -3.71 7.27
C PHE A 194 -15.10 -4.38 5.99
N THR A 195 -16.42 -4.31 5.74
CA THR A 195 -17.07 -4.94 4.57
C THR A 195 -17.92 -3.96 3.75
N GLN A 196 -18.31 -2.81 4.32
CA GLN A 196 -18.98 -1.73 3.58
C GLN A 196 -18.01 -1.04 2.61
N GLN A 197 -18.44 -0.78 1.39
CA GLN A 197 -17.66 -0.02 0.39
C GLN A 197 -17.25 1.36 0.95
N ALA A 198 -16.06 1.84 0.59
CA ALA A 198 -15.62 3.19 0.95
C ALA A 198 -16.49 4.23 0.21
N GLN A 199 -17.03 5.22 0.93
CA GLN A 199 -17.94 6.23 0.36
C GLN A 199 -17.22 7.54 -0.03
N TYR A 200 -16.18 7.93 0.72
CA TYR A 200 -15.41 9.15 0.46
C TYR A 200 -14.16 8.89 -0.39
N PRO A 201 -13.67 9.89 -1.17
CA PRO A 201 -12.38 9.78 -1.85
C PRO A 201 -11.29 9.55 -0.82
N ARG A 202 -10.35 8.65 -1.11
CA ARG A 202 -9.59 7.96 -0.06
C ARG A 202 -8.30 8.68 0.37
N SER A 203 -8.23 9.97 0.07
CA SER A 203 -7.23 10.91 0.57
C SER A 203 -7.91 12.22 0.93
N SER A 204 -7.67 12.74 2.14
CA SER A 204 -8.21 14.03 2.56
C SER A 204 -7.71 15.20 1.71
N ALA A 205 -6.57 15.04 1.02
CA ALA A 205 -6.03 16.05 0.10
C ALA A 205 -6.88 16.23 -1.18
N LEU A 206 -7.76 15.28 -1.52
CA LEU A 206 -8.71 15.35 -2.63
C LEU A 206 -10.05 16.01 -2.24
N ILE A 207 -10.30 16.22 -0.93
CA ILE A 207 -11.56 16.78 -0.45
C ILE A 207 -11.54 18.31 -0.63
N GLY A 208 -12.19 18.79 -1.70
CA GLY A 208 -12.48 20.22 -1.90
C GLY A 208 -11.43 21.05 -2.63
N LYS A 209 -10.43 20.42 -3.27
CA LYS A 209 -9.55 21.09 -4.25
C LYS A 209 -10.19 21.10 -5.64
N SER A 210 -9.72 21.98 -6.54
CA SER A 210 -10.18 21.95 -7.93
C SER A 210 -9.76 20.65 -8.63
N ARG A 211 -10.56 20.20 -9.59
CA ARG A 211 -10.40 18.93 -10.33
C ARG A 211 -9.22 18.93 -11.33
N GLU A 212 -8.43 19.99 -11.36
CA GLU A 212 -7.49 20.32 -12.44
C GLU A 212 -6.01 20.10 -12.05
N SER A 213 -5.70 19.72 -10.81
CA SER A 213 -4.33 19.71 -10.27
C SER A 213 -3.89 18.42 -9.55
N LEU A 214 -4.74 17.39 -9.49
CA LEU A 214 -4.42 16.08 -8.96
C LEU A 214 -5.08 14.99 -9.80
N ALA A 215 -4.34 13.94 -10.13
CA ALA A 215 -4.88 12.76 -10.80
C ALA A 215 -5.93 12.07 -9.91
N ASP A 216 -6.99 11.57 -10.54
CA ASP A 216 -8.08 10.88 -9.83
C ASP A 216 -7.64 9.49 -9.33
N GLU A 217 -8.30 9.00 -8.29
CA GLU A 217 -7.89 7.75 -7.67
C GLU A 217 -8.43 6.53 -8.44
N ILE A 218 -7.56 5.57 -8.76
CA ILE A 218 -7.96 4.27 -9.30
C ILE A 218 -8.76 3.48 -8.25
N GLU A 219 -9.95 2.99 -8.60
CA GLU A 219 -10.75 2.06 -7.80
C GLU A 219 -10.31 0.60 -8.03
N GLU A 220 -10.20 0.22 -9.31
CA GLU A 220 -10.04 -1.15 -9.78
C GLU A 220 -9.53 -1.16 -11.24
N TRP A 221 -8.73 -2.16 -11.60
CA TRP A 221 -8.25 -2.41 -12.95
C TRP A 221 -9.02 -3.58 -13.58
N HIS A 222 -9.64 -3.39 -14.75
CA HIS A 222 -10.29 -4.47 -15.50
C HIS A 222 -9.37 -4.86 -16.65
N VAL A 223 -8.81 -6.07 -16.61
CA VAL A 223 -7.93 -6.57 -17.67
C VAL A 223 -8.81 -7.24 -18.73
N LEU A 224 -8.79 -6.78 -19.98
CA LEU A 224 -9.78 -7.14 -21.00
C LEU A 224 -9.26 -8.07 -22.12
N GLY A 225 -8.00 -8.52 -22.01
CA GLY A 225 -7.29 -9.25 -23.07
C GLY A 225 -6.91 -8.36 -24.26
N ALA A 226 -6.24 -8.94 -25.26
CA ALA A 226 -5.79 -8.26 -26.48
C ALA A 226 -4.98 -6.97 -26.19
N GLY A 227 -4.14 -7.00 -25.15
CA GLY A 227 -3.38 -5.85 -24.68
C GLY A 227 -4.19 -4.69 -24.07
N LYS A 228 -5.49 -4.85 -23.80
CA LYS A 228 -6.35 -3.75 -23.31
C LYS A 228 -6.66 -3.87 -21.82
N LEU A 229 -6.47 -2.77 -21.11
CA LEU A 229 -6.83 -2.60 -19.71
C LEU A 229 -7.78 -1.41 -19.58
N GLU A 230 -8.83 -1.56 -18.78
CA GLU A 230 -9.70 -0.48 -18.34
C GLU A 230 -9.36 -0.12 -16.89
N VAL A 231 -9.33 1.18 -16.59
CA VAL A 231 -8.95 1.73 -15.30
C VAL A 231 -10.16 2.46 -14.74
N VAL A 232 -10.84 1.83 -13.78
CA VAL A 232 -12.01 2.41 -13.12
C VAL A 232 -11.50 3.49 -12.16
N ARG A 233 -11.90 4.74 -12.37
CA ARG A 233 -11.51 5.90 -11.53
C ARG A 233 -12.64 6.29 -10.58
N ARG A 234 -12.31 6.92 -9.45
CA ARG A 234 -13.27 7.24 -8.37
C ARG A 234 -14.30 8.31 -8.74
N THR A 235 -13.93 9.26 -9.60
CA THR A 235 -14.61 10.56 -9.80
C THR A 235 -14.74 10.96 -11.27
N GLY A 236 -13.82 10.51 -12.12
CA GLY A 236 -13.86 10.63 -13.58
C GLY A 236 -14.53 9.44 -14.25
N SER A 237 -14.62 9.49 -15.59
CA SER A 237 -14.92 8.29 -16.39
C SER A 237 -13.82 7.24 -16.22
N PRO A 238 -14.08 5.95 -16.56
CA PRO A 238 -13.01 5.01 -16.85
C PRO A 238 -12.03 5.55 -17.91
N LEU A 239 -10.83 4.98 -17.90
CA LEU A 239 -9.77 5.20 -18.87
C LEU A 239 -9.38 3.85 -19.50
N TYR A 240 -8.86 3.85 -20.73
CA TYR A 240 -8.29 2.64 -21.35
C TYR A 240 -6.79 2.81 -21.63
N ILE A 241 -6.01 1.80 -21.26
CA ILE A 241 -4.62 1.61 -21.71
C ILE A 241 -4.63 0.50 -22.76
N THR A 242 -4.03 0.74 -23.92
CA THR A 242 -3.76 -0.28 -24.93
C THR A 242 -2.26 -0.47 -25.05
N LEU A 243 -1.78 -1.66 -24.72
CA LEU A 243 -0.37 -2.02 -24.83
C LEU A 243 0.08 -1.98 -26.31
N GLY A 244 1.25 -1.38 -26.56
CA GLY A 244 1.75 -1.12 -27.91
C GLY A 244 1.13 0.11 -28.60
N GLU A 245 0.17 0.82 -27.98
CA GLU A 245 -0.44 2.03 -28.54
C GLU A 245 -0.32 3.24 -27.58
N THR A 246 -0.68 3.07 -26.31
CA THR A 246 -0.61 4.13 -25.29
C THR A 246 0.82 4.62 -25.10
N THR A 247 1.02 5.94 -25.11
CA THR A 247 2.33 6.58 -25.00
C THR A 247 2.70 6.95 -23.56
N PRO A 248 3.98 7.22 -23.26
CA PRO A 248 4.40 7.79 -21.98
C PRO A 248 3.73 9.14 -21.66
N GLN A 249 3.42 9.92 -22.69
CA GLN A 249 2.76 11.22 -22.57
C GLN A 249 1.29 11.07 -22.14
N ASP A 250 0.58 10.06 -22.67
CA ASP A 250 -0.79 9.75 -22.26
C ASP A 250 -0.85 9.35 -20.78
N LEU A 251 0.07 8.46 -20.34
CA LEU A 251 0.16 8.12 -18.91
C LEU A 251 0.41 9.35 -18.01
N ILE A 252 1.26 10.28 -18.44
CA ILE A 252 1.52 11.50 -17.69
C ILE A 252 0.31 12.44 -17.66
N ALA A 253 -0.46 12.50 -18.75
CA ALA A 253 -1.70 13.29 -18.82
C ALA A 253 -2.82 12.73 -17.93
N ASP A 254 -2.97 11.41 -17.86
CA ASP A 254 -4.05 10.76 -17.11
C ASP A 254 -3.74 10.48 -15.63
N PHE A 255 -2.50 10.10 -15.31
CA PHE A 255 -2.09 9.70 -13.95
C PHE A 255 -1.18 10.72 -13.26
N GLY A 256 -0.73 11.76 -13.97
CA GLY A 256 0.33 12.66 -13.53
C GLY A 256 1.73 12.09 -13.78
N PRO A 257 2.79 12.83 -13.39
CA PRO A 257 4.16 12.32 -13.46
C PRO A 257 4.33 11.07 -12.58
N PRO A 258 5.14 10.08 -12.98
CA PRO A 258 5.44 8.92 -12.15
C PRO A 258 6.24 9.31 -10.89
N ASP A 259 6.00 8.58 -9.80
CA ASP A 259 6.72 8.76 -8.53
C ASP A 259 8.22 8.46 -8.66
N ALA A 260 8.61 7.56 -9.58
CA ALA A 260 10.00 7.33 -9.97
C ALA A 260 10.13 6.79 -11.40
N ILE A 261 11.24 7.11 -12.09
CA ILE A 261 11.59 6.52 -13.38
C ILE A 261 12.86 5.68 -13.22
N TYR A 262 12.76 4.37 -13.45
CA TYR A 262 13.89 3.44 -13.45
C TYR A 262 14.27 3.10 -14.90
N ARG A 263 15.49 3.43 -15.33
CA ARG A 263 15.96 3.14 -16.69
C ARG A 263 16.65 1.78 -16.77
N LYS A 264 16.45 1.07 -17.87
CA LYS A 264 17.28 -0.07 -18.29
C LYS A 264 18.74 0.35 -18.31
N ASN A 265 19.60 -0.29 -17.52
CA ASN A 265 21.03 0.04 -17.49
C ASN A 265 21.69 -0.34 -18.83
N ASP A 266 21.93 0.64 -19.70
CA ASP A 266 22.67 0.43 -20.95
C ASP A 266 24.15 0.19 -20.66
N ARG A 267 24.54 -1.09 -20.59
CA ARG A 267 25.91 -1.54 -20.31
C ARG A 267 26.96 -1.07 -21.34
N ARG A 268 26.57 -0.45 -22.47
CA ARG A 268 27.50 0.11 -23.48
C ARG A 268 28.49 1.10 -22.89
N ILE A 269 28.07 1.97 -21.97
CA ILE A 269 28.91 3.06 -21.44
C ILE A 269 30.11 2.51 -20.63
N SER A 270 29.96 1.33 -20.02
CA SER A 270 31.00 0.70 -19.18
C SER A 270 32.23 0.23 -19.96
N ILE A 271 32.11 0.01 -21.28
CA ILE A 271 33.16 -0.62 -22.10
C ILE A 271 34.28 0.38 -22.45
N HIS A 272 33.95 1.65 -22.65
CA HIS A 272 34.90 2.67 -23.10
C HIS A 272 35.93 3.10 -22.05
N ARG A 273 35.74 2.78 -20.77
CA ARG A 273 36.72 3.11 -19.71
C ARG A 273 37.91 2.14 -19.66
N ALA A 274 37.81 0.97 -20.30
CA ALA A 274 38.86 -0.05 -20.32
C ALA A 274 39.79 0.04 -21.56
N ALA A 275 39.40 0.77 -22.61
CA ALA A 275 40.14 0.88 -23.87
C ALA A 275 41.12 2.07 -23.93
N GLY A 276 41.32 2.78 -22.81
CA GLY A 276 42.18 3.98 -22.70
C GLY A 276 43.61 3.72 -22.21
N GLY A 277 44.15 2.52 -22.43
CA GLY A 277 45.47 2.10 -21.95
C GLY A 277 46.64 2.72 -22.73
N GLY A 278 46.89 4.03 -22.55
CA GLY A 278 48.07 4.72 -23.06
C GLY A 278 49.23 4.62 -22.08
N ASP A 279 50.23 3.80 -22.40
CA ASP A 279 51.34 3.45 -21.50
C ASP A 279 52.39 4.58 -21.38
N LEU A 280 52.74 4.96 -20.15
CA LEU A 280 53.94 5.76 -19.81
C LEU A 280 54.54 5.27 -18.48
N HIS A 281 55.87 5.25 -18.45
CA HIS A 281 56.66 4.27 -17.69
C HIS A 281 57.71 4.98 -16.80
N LEU A 282 58.15 4.33 -15.70
CA LEU A 282 59.25 4.75 -14.77
C LEU A 282 58.89 5.91 -13.81
N SER A 283 59.35 5.99 -12.54
CA SER A 283 60.07 5.07 -11.64
C SER A 283 59.94 5.53 -10.17
N PRO A 284 60.12 4.67 -9.14
CA PRO A 284 59.98 5.03 -7.72
C PRO A 284 61.30 5.44 -7.01
N SER A 285 61.18 5.99 -5.78
CA SER A 285 62.21 6.23 -4.72
C SER A 285 62.68 7.69 -4.52
N PRO A 286 63.21 8.08 -3.32
CA PRO A 286 62.83 7.64 -1.97
C PRO A 286 62.76 8.75 -0.88
N GLY A 287 61.85 8.58 0.09
CA GLY A 287 62.11 8.74 1.54
C GLY A 287 62.53 10.10 2.16
N ARG A 288 61.59 10.70 2.92
CA ARG A 288 61.84 11.24 4.28
C ARG A 288 60.50 11.26 5.04
N GLY A 289 60.50 10.88 6.32
CA GLY A 289 59.30 10.82 7.17
C GLY A 289 59.27 11.90 8.25
N ILE A 290 58.15 12.00 8.97
CA ILE A 290 57.95 12.64 10.28
C ILE A 290 56.53 12.28 10.79
N GLU A 291 56.32 12.37 12.11
CA GLU A 291 55.12 11.95 12.86
C GLU A 291 54.62 13.14 13.75
N ILE A 292 53.48 13.14 14.47
CA ILE A 292 52.58 12.05 14.89
C ILE A 292 51.10 12.29 14.42
N PRO A 293 50.01 12.62 15.19
CA PRO A 293 48.64 12.36 14.71
C PRO A 293 47.63 13.54 14.80
N ASP A 294 46.35 13.22 14.53
CA ASP A 294 45.08 13.78 15.03
C ASP A 294 44.74 15.29 14.92
N GLY A 295 43.51 15.56 14.48
CA GLY A 295 42.93 16.92 14.38
C GLY A 295 41.47 16.94 13.92
N ASP A 296 40.55 16.58 14.81
CA ASP A 296 39.11 16.85 14.64
C ASP A 296 38.86 18.37 14.52
N HIS A 297 38.26 18.85 13.42
CA HIS A 297 37.50 20.10 13.41
C HIS A 297 36.38 20.10 12.35
N SER A 298 35.14 19.99 12.80
CA SER A 298 33.95 20.31 12.01
C SER A 298 33.74 21.83 11.89
N SER A 299 33.36 22.32 10.72
CA SER A 299 32.87 23.70 10.55
C SER A 299 31.69 23.77 9.58
N THR A 300 30.57 24.32 10.04
CA THR A 300 29.35 24.54 9.26
C THR A 300 29.28 25.95 8.67
N ASN A 301 28.73 26.06 7.46
CA ASN A 301 28.13 27.25 6.84
C ASN A 301 28.99 28.51 6.61
N SER A 302 29.15 28.85 5.33
CA SER A 302 28.94 30.23 4.85
C SER A 302 28.35 30.19 3.43
N ILE A 303 27.42 31.09 3.14
CA ILE A 303 26.63 31.16 1.89
C ILE A 303 27.09 32.36 1.04
N THR A 304 27.04 32.24 -0.30
CA THR A 304 26.96 33.38 -1.25
C THR A 304 26.50 32.92 -2.65
N ASP A 305 25.75 33.82 -3.30
CA ASP A 305 25.48 34.02 -4.73
C ASP A 305 24.84 32.92 -5.60
N ASP A 306 23.58 33.18 -5.96
CA ASP A 306 23.03 33.30 -7.32
C ASP A 306 23.60 32.44 -8.48
N SER A 307 22.72 31.63 -9.09
CA SER A 307 22.28 31.85 -10.48
C SER A 307 21.10 30.94 -10.88
N ASP A 308 20.11 31.55 -11.55
CA ASP A 308 19.08 31.05 -12.48
C ASP A 308 18.28 29.75 -12.20
N GLU A 309 16.94 29.89 -12.31
CA GLU A 309 15.98 28.77 -12.38
C GLU A 309 16.00 28.07 -13.75
N GLU A 310 17.02 27.24 -14.03
CA GLU A 310 16.93 26.32 -15.17
C GLU A 310 15.91 25.20 -14.91
N MET A 311 14.70 25.43 -15.40
CA MET A 311 13.72 24.38 -15.72
C MET A 311 14.45 23.23 -16.43
N THR A 312 14.49 22.05 -15.82
CA THR A 312 15.39 20.95 -16.25
C THR A 312 15.04 20.45 -17.64
N THR A 313 15.69 21.05 -18.64
CA THR A 313 15.59 20.67 -20.04
C THR A 313 16.04 19.23 -20.22
N LEU A 314 15.41 18.54 -21.16
CA LEU A 314 15.75 17.17 -21.52
C LEU A 314 17.22 17.13 -21.92
N ASN A 315 18.07 16.51 -21.09
CA ASN A 315 19.51 16.49 -21.30
C ASN A 315 19.81 15.79 -22.64
N ILE A 316 20.20 16.58 -23.65
CA ILE A 316 20.37 16.11 -25.03
C ILE A 316 21.68 15.32 -25.12
N GLY A 317 21.57 14.03 -24.80
CA GLY A 317 22.48 13.02 -25.30
C GLY A 317 22.47 12.99 -26.83
N ASP A 318 23.48 12.33 -27.40
CA ASP A 318 23.69 12.18 -28.85
C ASP A 318 22.36 11.98 -29.63
N PRO A 319 22.05 12.77 -30.67
CA PRO A 319 20.79 12.66 -31.42
C PRO A 319 20.63 11.34 -32.20
N THR A 320 21.65 10.48 -32.21
CA THR A 320 21.57 9.09 -32.69
C THR A 320 21.23 8.08 -31.59
N SER A 321 21.24 8.49 -30.31
CA SER A 321 20.87 7.64 -29.19
C SER A 321 19.36 7.40 -29.14
N LEU A 322 18.98 6.14 -29.30
CA LEU A 322 17.61 5.69 -29.16
C LEU A 322 17.10 5.94 -27.72
N PRO A 323 15.85 6.42 -27.53
CA PRO A 323 15.32 6.69 -26.20
C PRO A 323 15.29 5.41 -25.34
N ALA A 324 15.86 5.48 -24.15
CA ALA A 324 16.10 4.30 -23.31
C ALA A 324 14.81 3.73 -22.71
N GLU A 325 14.65 2.41 -22.81
CA GLU A 325 13.57 1.66 -22.15
C GLU A 325 13.58 1.88 -20.63
N CYS A 326 12.41 2.06 -20.03
CA CYS A 326 12.30 2.40 -18.61
C CYS A 326 10.98 1.97 -17.98
N PHE A 327 10.95 1.87 -16.66
CA PHE A 327 9.72 1.73 -15.88
C PHE A 327 9.32 3.10 -15.32
N PHE A 328 8.07 3.48 -15.58
CA PHE A 328 7.37 4.54 -14.86
C PHE A 328 6.70 3.89 -13.64
N ASN A 329 7.17 4.23 -12.44
CA ASN A 329 6.69 3.63 -11.20
C ASN A 329 5.66 4.60 -10.57
N TYR A 330 4.44 4.13 -10.32
CA TYR A 330 3.39 4.90 -9.67
C TYR A 330 3.04 4.25 -8.32
N PHE A 331 3.91 4.49 -7.32
CA PHE A 331 3.75 4.00 -5.95
C PHE A 331 2.38 4.38 -5.35
N HIS A 332 1.91 5.61 -5.60
CA HIS A 332 0.63 6.12 -5.08
C HIS A 332 -0.62 5.65 -5.83
N HIS A 333 -0.49 5.15 -7.06
CA HIS A 333 -1.59 4.50 -7.79
C HIS A 333 -1.58 2.98 -7.68
N GLY A 334 -0.41 2.38 -7.37
CA GLY A 334 -0.25 0.95 -7.13
C GLY A 334 0.21 0.14 -8.35
N PHE A 335 0.84 0.75 -9.35
CA PHE A 335 1.28 0.08 -10.57
C PHE A 335 2.64 0.56 -11.08
N ASP A 336 3.33 -0.28 -11.85
CA ASP A 336 4.45 0.12 -12.70
C ASP A 336 4.05 -0.05 -14.18
N ALA A 337 4.49 0.86 -15.04
CA ALA A 337 4.34 0.77 -16.50
C ALA A 337 5.72 0.64 -17.16
N PHE A 338 5.91 -0.40 -17.99
CA PHE A 338 7.12 -0.56 -18.78
C PHE A 338 6.97 0.15 -20.12
N ILE A 339 7.91 1.05 -20.39
CA ILE A 339 8.01 1.88 -21.58
C ILE A 339 9.11 1.30 -22.49
N SER A 340 8.72 0.76 -23.64
CA SER A 340 9.64 0.16 -24.61
C SER A 340 9.19 0.38 -26.05
N TYR A 341 9.95 -0.15 -27.01
CA TYR A 341 9.48 -0.30 -28.39
C TYR A 341 8.23 -1.19 -28.42
N PRO A 342 7.24 -0.91 -29.30
CA PRO A 342 6.00 -1.67 -29.33
C PRO A 342 6.24 -3.14 -29.67
N THR A 343 5.55 -4.02 -28.94
CA THR A 343 5.53 -5.47 -29.14
C THR A 343 4.09 -5.93 -29.25
N THR A 344 3.81 -6.94 -30.07
CA THR A 344 2.47 -7.56 -30.14
C THR A 344 2.04 -8.02 -28.74
N PRO A 345 0.95 -7.48 -28.17
CA PRO A 345 0.49 -7.87 -26.84
C PRO A 345 -0.05 -9.30 -26.79
N GLY A 346 -0.33 -9.80 -25.59
CA GLY A 346 -1.06 -11.06 -25.40
C GLY A 346 -2.44 -11.09 -26.09
N PRO A 347 -2.93 -12.29 -26.45
CA PRO A 347 -4.15 -12.49 -27.23
C PRO A 347 -5.44 -12.03 -26.53
N ALA A 348 -6.54 -11.99 -27.28
CA ALA A 348 -7.87 -11.81 -26.74
C ALA A 348 -8.25 -12.99 -25.82
N PHE A 349 -9.07 -12.74 -24.79
CA PHE A 349 -9.63 -13.85 -24.02
C PHE A 349 -10.65 -14.59 -24.90
N PRO A 350 -10.65 -15.93 -24.98
CA PRO A 350 -11.43 -16.69 -25.97
C PRO A 350 -12.95 -16.41 -25.99
N ALA A 351 -13.54 -16.01 -24.85
CA ALA A 351 -14.96 -15.68 -24.73
C ALA A 351 -15.27 -14.16 -24.80
N SER A 352 -14.27 -13.30 -25.05
CA SER A 352 -14.44 -11.83 -25.01
C SER A 352 -15.01 -11.21 -26.29
N GLY A 353 -15.18 -11.98 -27.36
CA GLY A 353 -15.62 -11.50 -28.68
C GLY A 353 -14.63 -10.56 -29.40
N ARG A 354 -13.46 -10.30 -28.81
CA ARG A 354 -12.42 -9.40 -29.36
C ARG A 354 -11.52 -10.14 -30.35
N PRO A 355 -11.05 -9.48 -31.43
CA PRO A 355 -10.00 -10.03 -32.27
C PRO A 355 -8.65 -9.99 -31.54
N ASP A 356 -7.77 -10.93 -31.87
CA ASP A 356 -6.37 -10.91 -31.43
C ASP A 356 -5.62 -9.70 -32.00
N PRO A 357 -4.61 -9.17 -31.28
CA PRO A 357 -3.80 -8.06 -31.76
C PRO A 357 -2.96 -8.48 -32.97
N SER A 358 -3.08 -7.72 -34.06
CA SER A 358 -2.22 -7.87 -35.24
C SER A 358 -0.77 -7.46 -34.93
N PRO A 359 0.26 -8.15 -35.47
CA PRO A 359 1.64 -7.71 -35.35
C PRO A 359 1.82 -6.27 -35.85
N GLN A 360 2.29 -5.39 -34.96
CA GLN A 360 2.51 -3.98 -35.28
C GLN A 360 3.78 -3.80 -36.14
N PRO A 361 3.81 -2.80 -37.04
CA PRO A 361 5.03 -2.45 -37.75
C PRO A 361 6.08 -1.86 -36.78
N PRO A 362 7.39 -2.05 -37.04
CA PRO A 362 8.44 -1.52 -36.19
C PRO A 362 8.38 0.02 -36.14
N SER A 363 8.20 0.56 -34.93
CA SER A 363 8.15 2.00 -34.66
C SER A 363 9.34 2.42 -33.79
N SER A 364 9.83 3.65 -33.99
CA SER A 364 10.84 4.28 -33.12
C SER A 364 10.24 5.00 -31.90
N GLN A 365 8.91 5.15 -31.85
CA GLN A 365 8.20 5.74 -30.72
C GLN A 365 8.00 4.70 -29.62
N LEU A 366 8.44 5.01 -28.39
CA LEU A 366 8.18 4.17 -27.23
C LEU A 366 6.71 4.22 -26.82
N THR A 367 6.19 3.09 -26.37
CA THR A 367 4.81 2.91 -25.87
C THR A 367 4.83 2.13 -24.56
N VAL A 368 3.70 2.12 -23.86
CA VAL A 368 3.46 1.19 -22.76
C VAL A 368 3.34 -0.21 -23.34
N THR A 369 4.21 -1.13 -22.96
CA THR A 369 4.15 -2.54 -23.41
C THR A 369 3.83 -3.51 -22.29
N LYS A 370 4.01 -3.12 -21.02
CA LYS A 370 3.62 -3.93 -19.85
C LYS A 370 3.06 -3.06 -18.73
N ILE A 371 2.08 -3.58 -18.00
CA ILE A 371 1.58 -3.00 -16.75
C ILE A 371 1.76 -4.04 -15.63
N ILE A 372 2.34 -3.64 -14.50
CA ILE A 372 2.50 -4.47 -13.30
C ILE A 372 1.58 -3.91 -12.20
N LEU A 373 0.59 -4.70 -11.77
CA LEU A 373 -0.37 -4.33 -10.73
C LEU A 373 0.06 -4.93 -9.39
N HIS A 374 0.33 -4.07 -8.40
CA HIS A 374 0.86 -4.49 -7.10
C HIS A 374 -0.25 -4.73 -6.07
N GLY A 375 -0.34 -5.95 -5.54
CA GLY A 375 -1.33 -6.37 -4.56
C GLY A 375 -1.06 -5.91 -3.12
N ASN A 376 0.10 -5.29 -2.85
CA ASN A 376 0.55 -4.78 -1.54
C ASN A 376 0.25 -5.73 -0.37
N VAL A 377 0.58 -7.01 -0.51
CA VAL A 377 0.16 -8.06 0.41
C VAL A 377 0.98 -8.02 1.72
N PRO A 378 0.38 -7.90 2.91
CA PRO A 378 1.09 -8.01 4.17
C PRO A 378 1.92 -9.31 4.27
N GLY A 379 3.20 -9.16 4.61
CA GLY A 379 4.15 -10.27 4.69
C GLY A 379 4.92 -10.59 3.40
N SER A 380 4.58 -9.99 2.24
CA SER A 380 5.36 -10.16 1.02
C SER A 380 6.58 -9.22 0.98
N TYR A 381 7.59 -9.60 0.19
CA TYR A 381 8.80 -8.78 -0.03
C TYR A 381 8.53 -7.33 -0.47
N PRO A 382 7.65 -7.04 -1.47
CA PRO A 382 7.35 -5.66 -1.88
C PRO A 382 6.34 -4.93 -0.96
N PHE A 383 5.99 -5.47 0.21
CA PHE A 383 4.97 -4.88 1.07
C PHE A 383 5.28 -3.42 1.46
N ASN A 384 4.27 -2.56 1.34
CA ASN A 384 4.30 -1.12 1.51
C ASN A 384 5.20 -0.35 0.51
N ARG A 385 5.87 -1.00 -0.47
CA ARG A 385 6.55 -0.27 -1.55
C ARG A 385 5.57 0.49 -2.46
N HIS A 386 4.44 -0.15 -2.77
CA HIS A 386 3.35 0.42 -3.57
C HIS A 386 2.05 0.43 -2.77
N ARG A 387 1.11 1.27 -3.16
CA ARG A 387 -0.31 1.14 -2.80
C ARG A 387 -0.89 -0.13 -3.45
N ARG A 388 -1.95 -0.70 -2.86
CA ARG A 388 -2.69 -1.80 -3.47
C ARG A 388 -3.46 -1.35 -4.73
N SER A 389 -3.16 -1.99 -5.85
CA SER A 389 -4.07 -2.09 -7.01
C SER A 389 -5.03 -3.26 -6.81
N ARG A 390 -6.34 -2.99 -6.89
CA ARG A 390 -7.36 -4.02 -7.08
C ARG A 390 -7.52 -4.33 -8.56
N TRP A 391 -7.73 -5.58 -8.92
CA TRP A 391 -7.94 -5.98 -10.32
C TRP A 391 -9.05 -7.00 -10.48
N LEU A 392 -9.61 -7.04 -11.68
CA LEU A 392 -10.66 -7.94 -12.13
C LEU A 392 -10.32 -8.44 -13.55
N ILE A 393 -10.58 -9.72 -13.80
CA ILE A 393 -10.46 -10.37 -15.11
C ILE A 393 -11.86 -10.95 -15.44
N PRO A 394 -12.59 -10.40 -16.42
CA PRO A 394 -13.86 -10.98 -16.86
C PRO A 394 -13.58 -12.22 -17.71
N LEU A 395 -14.29 -13.31 -17.43
CA LEU A 395 -14.14 -14.58 -18.16
C LEU A 395 -15.23 -14.80 -19.21
N ASP A 396 -16.41 -14.18 -19.07
CA ASP A 396 -17.49 -14.22 -20.04
C ASP A 396 -18.40 -12.96 -20.00
N GLU A 397 -19.39 -12.91 -20.90
CA GLU A 397 -20.40 -11.85 -20.97
C GLU A 397 -21.51 -11.97 -19.89
N SER A 398 -21.54 -13.05 -19.11
CA SER A 398 -22.54 -13.26 -18.05
C SER A 398 -22.22 -12.48 -16.76
N GLY A 399 -21.00 -11.94 -16.67
CA GLY A 399 -20.46 -11.26 -15.50
C GLY A 399 -19.57 -12.14 -14.62
N ASP A 400 -19.25 -13.37 -15.08
CA ASP A 400 -18.33 -14.23 -14.34
C ASP A 400 -16.88 -13.70 -14.43
N CYS A 401 -16.23 -13.57 -13.28
CA CYS A 401 -14.93 -12.92 -13.20
C CYS A 401 -14.03 -13.47 -12.08
N LEU A 402 -12.72 -13.26 -12.25
CA LEU A 402 -11.68 -13.44 -11.24
C LEU A 402 -11.28 -12.08 -10.67
N THR A 403 -10.87 -12.05 -9.40
CA THR A 403 -10.50 -10.79 -8.72
C THR A 403 -9.17 -10.90 -7.99
N SER A 404 -8.58 -9.76 -7.66
CA SER A 404 -7.43 -9.65 -6.76
C SER A 404 -7.68 -10.16 -5.33
N GLU A 405 -8.90 -10.57 -4.99
CA GLU A 405 -9.29 -11.17 -3.71
C GLU A 405 -9.59 -12.68 -3.81
N SER A 406 -9.52 -13.27 -5.01
CA SER A 406 -9.67 -14.70 -5.28
C SER A 406 -8.38 -15.47 -4.90
N PRO A 407 -8.46 -16.67 -4.30
CA PRO A 407 -7.29 -17.53 -4.11
C PRO A 407 -6.67 -17.95 -5.44
N TYR A 408 -5.35 -18.07 -5.52
CA TYR A 408 -4.69 -18.39 -6.78
C TYR A 408 -5.08 -19.76 -7.37
N ASP A 409 -5.43 -20.75 -6.55
CA ASP A 409 -5.90 -22.05 -7.06
C ASP A 409 -7.17 -21.90 -7.91
N GLU A 410 -8.11 -21.03 -7.48
CA GLU A 410 -9.34 -20.69 -8.21
C GLU A 410 -9.01 -19.95 -9.51
N VAL A 411 -8.08 -18.98 -9.45
CA VAL A 411 -7.56 -18.26 -10.63
C VAL A 411 -6.95 -19.24 -11.63
N SER A 412 -6.16 -20.20 -11.17
CA SER A 412 -5.47 -21.18 -12.01
C SER A 412 -6.43 -22.18 -12.64
N GLU A 413 -7.39 -22.72 -11.88
CA GLU A 413 -8.41 -23.65 -12.40
C GLU A 413 -9.30 -22.98 -13.47
N ARG A 414 -9.78 -21.76 -13.18
CA ARG A 414 -10.68 -21.04 -14.07
C ARG A 414 -9.96 -20.57 -15.34
N LEU A 415 -8.76 -19.98 -15.25
CA LEU A 415 -7.98 -19.63 -16.44
C LEU A 415 -7.56 -20.84 -17.27
N ARG A 416 -7.19 -21.98 -16.64
CA ARG A 416 -6.97 -23.25 -17.38
C ARG A 416 -8.19 -23.70 -18.16
N THR A 417 -9.38 -23.47 -17.63
CA THR A 417 -10.65 -23.78 -18.30
C THR A 417 -10.91 -22.82 -19.46
N THR A 418 -10.68 -21.52 -19.26
CA THR A 418 -10.84 -20.47 -20.29
C THR A 418 -9.88 -20.65 -21.48
N TRP A 419 -8.61 -20.98 -21.25
CA TRP A 419 -7.59 -21.17 -22.30
C TRP A 419 -7.52 -22.59 -22.88
N LYS A 420 -8.46 -23.47 -22.52
CA LYS A 420 -8.42 -24.90 -22.86
C LYS A 420 -8.57 -25.12 -24.37
N GLY A 421 -7.47 -25.53 -25.01
CA GLY A 421 -7.40 -25.73 -26.46
C GLY A 421 -7.03 -24.49 -27.27
N SER A 422 -6.71 -23.36 -26.61
CA SER A 422 -6.15 -22.16 -27.26
C SER A 422 -4.64 -22.27 -27.52
N TYR A 423 -3.94 -23.17 -26.83
CA TYR A 423 -2.52 -23.43 -27.03
C TYR A 423 -2.25 -24.24 -28.31
N ALA A 424 -1.18 -23.90 -29.03
CA ALA A 424 -0.76 -24.63 -30.22
C ALA A 424 -0.22 -26.04 -29.91
N SER A 425 0.18 -26.31 -28.66
CA SER A 425 0.49 -27.68 -28.23
C SER A 425 0.33 -27.93 -26.71
N PRO A 426 0.12 -29.19 -26.28
CA PRO A 426 0.23 -29.59 -24.87
C PRO A 426 1.65 -29.47 -24.27
N ALA A 427 2.66 -29.15 -25.08
CA ALA A 427 4.01 -28.87 -24.59
C ALA A 427 4.14 -27.39 -24.17
N GLU A 428 3.61 -26.48 -24.99
CA GLU A 428 3.48 -25.05 -24.72
C GLU A 428 2.57 -24.78 -23.51
N GLU A 429 1.39 -25.41 -23.45
CA GLU A 429 0.47 -25.34 -22.30
C GLU A 429 1.19 -25.65 -20.98
N ARG A 430 1.95 -26.76 -20.95
CA ARG A 430 2.76 -27.15 -19.78
C ARG A 430 3.98 -26.28 -19.55
N ALA A 431 4.47 -25.53 -20.54
CA ALA A 431 5.61 -24.64 -20.39
C ALA A 431 5.17 -23.32 -19.73
N LEU A 432 4.08 -22.72 -20.21
CA LEU A 432 3.53 -21.46 -19.70
C LEU A 432 2.93 -21.62 -18.30
N GLN A 433 2.15 -22.69 -18.06
CA GLN A 433 1.48 -22.92 -16.78
C GLN A 433 2.36 -23.54 -15.69
N ARG A 434 3.67 -23.71 -15.93
CA ARG A 434 4.60 -24.32 -14.97
C ARG A 434 4.94 -23.34 -13.85
N PRO A 435 4.82 -23.71 -12.55
CA PRO A 435 5.35 -22.89 -11.47
C PRO A 435 6.86 -22.69 -11.61
N MET A 436 7.30 -21.44 -11.57
CA MET A 436 8.72 -21.05 -11.49
C MET A 436 8.97 -20.37 -10.14
N VAL A 437 9.80 -20.98 -9.29
CA VAL A 437 10.10 -20.45 -7.96
C VAL A 437 11.04 -19.23 -8.08
N LEU A 438 10.63 -18.10 -7.48
CA LEU A 438 11.39 -16.87 -7.39
C LEU A 438 11.92 -16.69 -5.95
N ASN A 439 13.24 -16.83 -5.79
CA ASN A 439 13.90 -16.68 -4.50
C ASN A 439 14.27 -15.21 -4.26
N ARG A 440 13.54 -14.51 -3.39
CA ARG A 440 13.84 -13.10 -3.02
C ARG A 440 14.73 -12.94 -1.78
N GLY A 441 15.23 -14.04 -1.23
CA GLY A 441 15.96 -14.07 0.05
C GLY A 441 17.48 -13.89 -0.02
N TRP A 442 18.10 -13.94 -1.21
CA TRP A 442 19.55 -13.83 -1.39
C TRP A 442 19.85 -12.91 -2.60
N GLY A 443 20.89 -12.07 -2.47
CA GLY A 443 21.14 -10.91 -3.34
C GLY A 443 21.62 -11.16 -4.77
N GLU A 444 21.36 -12.34 -5.33
CA GLU A 444 21.53 -12.64 -6.76
C GLU A 444 20.43 -13.64 -7.19
N SER A 445 19.25 -13.16 -7.57
CA SER A 445 18.21 -13.96 -8.22
C SER A 445 17.24 -13.08 -9.01
N PRO A 446 16.81 -13.49 -10.22
CA PRO A 446 16.74 -12.52 -11.31
C PRO A 446 15.48 -11.68 -11.31
N GLU A 447 15.71 -10.37 -11.50
CA GLU A 447 14.82 -9.47 -12.23
C GLU A 447 13.42 -9.22 -11.63
N SER A 448 13.31 -8.08 -10.94
CA SER A 448 12.07 -7.48 -10.39
C SER A 448 11.93 -6.04 -10.93
N SER A 449 10.87 -5.28 -10.63
CA SER A 449 10.88 -3.81 -10.81
C SER A 449 11.82 -3.10 -9.81
N VAL A 450 12.95 -3.75 -9.48
CA VAL A 450 14.12 -3.23 -8.76
C VAL A 450 15.45 -3.74 -9.37
N GLU A 451 15.44 -4.81 -10.20
CA GLU A 451 16.64 -5.40 -10.84
C GLU A 451 16.43 -5.95 -12.27
N PHE A 452 15.31 -5.68 -12.94
CA PHE A 452 15.15 -6.09 -14.35
C PHE A 452 16.23 -5.43 -15.23
N LEU A 453 16.88 -6.28 -16.04
CA LEU A 453 17.58 -6.04 -17.31
C LEU A 453 19.11 -6.26 -17.29
N GLY A 454 19.49 -7.51 -17.01
CA GLY A 454 20.85 -8.07 -17.05
C GLY A 454 21.13 -9.06 -18.20
N GLY A 455 20.09 -9.59 -18.85
CA GLY A 455 20.15 -10.30 -20.14
C GLY A 455 19.86 -11.81 -20.10
N TRP A 456 18.73 -12.23 -20.70
CA TRP A 456 18.48 -13.64 -21.01
C TRP A 456 17.57 -13.87 -22.23
N GLU A 457 18.18 -13.83 -23.41
CA GLU A 457 18.03 -14.98 -24.32
C GLU A 457 19.19 -15.95 -24.02
N GLU A 458 19.04 -17.23 -24.37
CA GLU A 458 20.09 -18.26 -24.38
C GLU A 458 20.77 -18.65 -23.04
N THR A 459 20.15 -19.52 -22.23
CA THR A 459 20.87 -20.70 -21.68
C THR A 459 19.97 -21.89 -21.32
N THR A 460 19.57 -22.69 -22.31
CA THR A 460 18.94 -24.01 -22.07
C THR A 460 19.97 -25.10 -21.71
N ALA A 461 20.81 -24.88 -20.69
CA ALA A 461 21.87 -25.84 -20.31
C ALA A 461 22.27 -25.85 -18.82
N LYS A 462 22.13 -27.05 -18.21
CA LYS A 462 22.59 -27.51 -16.87
C LYS A 462 21.56 -27.35 -15.73
N GLY A 463 21.40 -28.45 -14.97
CA GLY A 463 20.42 -28.59 -13.89
C GLY A 463 21.00 -28.37 -12.48
N PRO A 464 20.14 -28.44 -11.44
CA PRO A 464 20.49 -28.02 -10.08
C PRO A 464 21.39 -29.02 -9.33
N ARG A 465 22.21 -28.49 -8.42
CA ARG A 465 22.78 -29.22 -7.28
C ARG A 465 22.14 -28.65 -6.01
N GLY A 466 21.78 -29.53 -5.06
CA GLY A 466 20.98 -29.17 -3.89
C GLY A 466 21.75 -29.12 -2.57
N GLY A 467 21.07 -28.55 -1.58
CA GLY A 467 21.49 -28.42 -0.17
C GLY A 467 21.15 -27.01 0.34
N ALA A 468 20.80 -26.79 1.60
CA ALA A 468 20.32 -27.67 2.68
C ALA A 468 19.66 -26.76 3.74
N ASP A 469 18.83 -27.29 4.63
CA ASP A 469 17.97 -26.46 5.51
C ASP A 469 18.69 -25.32 6.25
N GLY A 470 18.19 -24.09 6.05
CA GLY A 470 18.48 -22.91 6.84
C GLY A 470 17.15 -22.28 7.25
N GLN A 471 17.00 -21.96 8.54
CA GLN A 471 15.76 -21.55 9.19
C GLN A 471 15.15 -20.29 8.53
N ASP A 472 14.16 -20.47 7.64
CA ASP A 472 13.60 -19.43 6.76
C ASP A 472 12.76 -18.39 7.52
N GLY A 473 13.45 -17.47 8.19
CA GLY A 473 12.89 -16.19 8.66
C GLY A 473 12.85 -15.11 7.57
N GLY A 474 13.01 -15.49 6.29
CA GLY A 474 12.94 -14.59 5.15
C GLY A 474 11.49 -14.29 4.72
N LEU A 475 11.34 -13.33 3.81
CA LEU A 475 10.05 -12.87 3.27
C LEU A 475 9.37 -13.85 2.29
N GLY A 476 9.81 -15.12 2.30
CA GLY A 476 9.31 -16.21 1.48
C GLY A 476 9.74 -16.16 0.02
N ASN A 477 10.14 -17.30 -0.53
CA ASN A 477 10.16 -17.51 -1.97
C ASN A 477 8.71 -17.48 -2.51
N THR A 478 8.53 -16.89 -3.68
CA THR A 478 7.25 -16.79 -4.38
C THR A 478 7.24 -17.71 -5.61
N GLU A 479 6.08 -17.94 -6.19
CA GLU A 479 5.93 -18.73 -7.42
C GLU A 479 5.33 -17.89 -8.54
N LEU A 480 5.92 -17.98 -9.72
CA LEU A 480 5.45 -17.33 -10.95
C LEU A 480 4.68 -18.33 -11.81
N PHE A 481 3.54 -17.89 -12.37
CA PHE A 481 2.70 -18.69 -13.26
C PHE A 481 2.25 -17.88 -14.47
N GLY A 482 2.43 -18.42 -15.68
CA GLY A 482 2.08 -17.77 -16.93
C GLY A 482 0.76 -18.25 -17.54
N PHE A 483 0.01 -17.30 -18.10
CA PHE A 483 -1.07 -17.50 -19.07
C PHE A 483 -0.84 -16.54 -20.25
N PRO A 484 -1.50 -16.72 -21.41
CA PRO A 484 -1.32 -15.81 -22.54
C PRO A 484 -1.61 -14.34 -22.15
N GLY A 485 -0.61 -13.48 -22.27
CA GLY A 485 -0.66 -12.05 -21.88
C GLY A 485 -0.63 -11.76 -20.37
N LEU A 486 -0.50 -12.76 -19.50
CA LEU A 486 -0.64 -12.61 -18.05
C LEU A 486 0.46 -13.38 -17.28
N LEU A 487 1.09 -12.74 -16.30
CA LEU A 487 2.01 -13.38 -15.36
C LEU A 487 1.60 -13.06 -13.92
N PHE A 488 1.33 -14.10 -13.13
CA PHE A 488 0.96 -13.99 -11.72
C PHE A 488 2.17 -14.28 -10.83
N GLU A 489 2.50 -13.38 -9.90
CA GLU A 489 3.37 -13.70 -8.76
C GLU A 489 2.50 -14.09 -7.57
N VAL A 490 2.75 -15.26 -6.99
CA VAL A 490 1.92 -15.90 -5.96
C VAL A 490 2.76 -16.20 -4.72
N LEU A 491 2.23 -15.91 -3.54
CA LEU A 491 2.86 -16.22 -2.26
C LEU A 491 2.57 -17.67 -1.81
N LYS A 492 3.36 -18.21 -0.88
CA LYS A 492 3.18 -19.56 -0.28
C LYS A 492 1.78 -19.81 0.36
N ASN A 493 0.94 -18.79 0.50
CA ASN A 493 -0.45 -18.87 1.02
C ASN A 493 -1.53 -18.72 -0.07
N GLY A 494 -1.16 -18.76 -1.36
CA GLY A 494 -2.09 -18.63 -2.48
C GLY A 494 -2.57 -17.20 -2.76
N ALA A 495 -2.08 -16.17 -2.07
CA ALA A 495 -2.37 -14.78 -2.39
C ALA A 495 -1.52 -14.29 -3.58
N VAL A 496 -2.15 -13.65 -4.56
CA VAL A 496 -1.44 -12.98 -5.67
C VAL A 496 -0.76 -11.70 -5.15
N SER A 497 0.57 -11.66 -5.23
CA SER A 497 1.38 -10.50 -4.87
C SER A 497 1.39 -9.44 -5.98
N CYS A 498 1.56 -9.88 -7.23
CA CYS A 498 1.61 -9.01 -8.40
C CYS A 498 0.92 -9.69 -9.60
N LEU A 499 0.28 -8.90 -10.47
CA LEU A 499 -0.20 -9.33 -11.78
C LEU A 499 0.46 -8.45 -12.85
N THR A 500 1.22 -9.05 -13.75
CA THR A 500 1.77 -8.37 -14.93
C THR A 500 0.93 -8.70 -16.16
N VAL A 501 0.51 -7.67 -16.89
CA VAL A 501 -0.16 -7.77 -18.20
C VAL A 501 0.81 -7.31 -19.29
N TYR A 502 0.90 -8.05 -20.39
CA TYR A 502 1.86 -7.83 -21.48
C TYR A 502 1.36 -8.37 -22.84
#